data_AF-A0A4U8Z1J3-F1
#
_entry.id   AF-A0A4U8Z1J3-F1
#
_cell.length_a   1.000
_cell.length_b   1.000
_cell.length_c   1.000
_cell.angle_alpha   90.00
_cell.angle_beta   90.00
_cell.angle_gamma   90.00
#
_symmetry.space_group_name_H-M   'P 1'
#
loop_
_entity.id
_entity.type
_entity.pdbx_description
1 polymer ?
#
loop_
_entity_poly.entity_id
_entity_poly.type
_entity_poly.pdbx_seq_one_letter_code
_entity_poly.pdbx_strand_id
1 'polypeptide(L)'
;MNISDALPTSKESTASERLAALIADYKPLPGIPDEFIGPDGRPRDYWLRYLNSLTDLGADDIGRRFATADRHIHDSGVSYRSYGDTRERTLASLAFAPADRSE
;
A
#
# COMPACT_ATOMS: atom_id res chain seq x y z
N MET A 1 37.52 -11.81 -26.14
CA MET A 1 37.51 -10.85 -25.02
C MET A 1 36.53 -9.75 -25.40
N ASN A 2 35.28 -9.83 -24.96
CA ASN A 2 34.40 -8.66 -24.93
C ASN A 2 33.44 -8.82 -23.76
N ILE A 3 33.77 -8.08 -22.71
CA ILE A 3 33.00 -7.91 -21.50
C ILE A 3 32.05 -6.76 -21.84
N SER A 4 30.78 -7.07 -22.03
CA SER A 4 29.73 -6.06 -22.04
C SER A 4 28.65 -6.59 -21.11
N ASP A 5 28.53 -5.88 -20.00
CA ASP A 5 27.60 -6.09 -18.91
C ASP A 5 26.20 -6.43 -19.42
N ALA A 6 25.85 -7.72 -19.38
CA ALA A 6 24.47 -8.10 -19.17
C ALA A 6 24.18 -7.80 -17.70
N LEU A 7 23.60 -6.63 -17.42
CA LEU A 7 22.90 -6.41 -16.16
C LEU A 7 21.99 -7.62 -15.94
N PRO A 8 22.06 -8.30 -14.78
CA PRO A 8 21.20 -9.44 -14.54
C PRO A 8 19.76 -8.94 -14.63
N THR A 9 19.07 -9.32 -15.70
CA THR A 9 17.63 -9.18 -15.83
C THR A 9 17.03 -9.77 -14.55
N SER A 10 16.43 -8.89 -13.75
CA SER A 10 15.88 -9.17 -12.44
C SER A 10 15.20 -10.53 -12.45
N LYS A 11 15.77 -11.47 -11.69
CA LYS A 11 15.19 -12.78 -11.42
C LYS A 11 13.72 -12.55 -11.02
N GLU A 12 12.77 -13.11 -11.76
CA GLU A 12 11.35 -13.01 -11.43
C GLU A 12 11.16 -13.46 -9.97
N SER A 13 10.92 -12.52 -9.06
CA SER A 13 10.69 -12.84 -7.66
C SER A 13 9.40 -13.66 -7.57
N THR A 14 9.35 -14.63 -6.67
CA THR A 14 8.10 -15.37 -6.41
C THR A 14 7.10 -14.48 -5.68
N ALA A 15 5.81 -14.83 -5.70
CA ALA A 15 4.78 -14.10 -4.93
C ALA A 15 5.12 -14.08 -3.42
N SER A 16 5.67 -15.17 -2.89
CA SER A 16 6.12 -15.25 -1.49
C SER A 16 7.28 -14.30 -1.19
N GLU A 17 8.22 -14.12 -2.12
CA GLU A 17 9.34 -13.19 -1.97
C GLU A 17 8.87 -11.73 -2.04
N ARG A 18 7.93 -11.42 -2.95
CA ARG A 18 7.31 -10.09 -3.01
C ARG A 18 6.52 -9.78 -1.74
N LEU A 19 5.78 -10.75 -1.22
CA LEU A 19 5.07 -10.61 0.05
C LEU A 19 6.05 -10.38 1.21
N ALA A 20 7.11 -11.17 1.30
CA ALA A 20 8.14 -11.02 2.33
C ALA A 20 8.79 -9.62 2.26
N ALA A 21 9.07 -9.12 1.06
CA ALA A 21 9.60 -7.77 0.86
C ALA A 21 8.59 -6.68 1.29
N LEU A 22 7.30 -6.84 0.97
CA LEU A 22 6.25 -5.89 1.34
C LEU A 22 6.11 -5.71 2.85
N ILE A 23 6.30 -6.79 3.62
CA ILE A 23 6.09 -6.80 5.08
C ILE A 23 7.39 -6.77 5.89
N ALA A 24 8.56 -6.63 5.24
CA ALA A 24 9.87 -6.80 5.87
C ALA A 24 10.07 -5.92 7.12
N ASP A 25 9.53 -4.70 7.09
CA ASP A 25 9.64 -3.73 8.19
C ASP A 25 8.41 -3.70 9.12
N TYR A 26 7.43 -4.57 8.88
CA TYR A 26 6.23 -4.63 9.71
C TYR A 26 6.54 -5.20 11.09
N LYS A 27 6.19 -4.45 12.15
CA LYS A 27 6.41 -4.84 13.54
C LYS A 27 5.14 -4.61 14.35
N PRO A 28 4.56 -5.66 14.95
CA PRO A 28 3.46 -5.52 15.90
C PRO A 28 3.82 -4.59 17.06
N LEU A 29 2.82 -3.86 17.56
CA LEU A 29 2.99 -3.00 18.72
C LEU A 29 3.01 -3.82 20.02
N PRO A 30 3.92 -3.52 20.97
CA PRO A 30 4.02 -4.28 22.20
C PRO A 30 2.76 -4.12 23.05
N GLY A 31 2.18 -5.25 23.48
CA GLY A 31 1.02 -5.28 24.36
C GLY A 31 -0.32 -4.95 23.68
N ILE A 32 -0.34 -4.75 22.36
CA ILE A 32 -1.56 -4.50 21.59
C ILE A 32 -1.83 -5.70 20.69
N PRO A 33 -3.05 -6.26 20.67
CA PRO A 33 -3.42 -7.30 19.72
C PRO A 33 -3.22 -6.81 18.28
N ASP A 34 -2.51 -7.62 17.50
CA ASP A 34 -2.22 -7.30 16.11
C ASP A 34 -3.22 -7.97 15.16
N GLU A 35 -3.65 -7.19 14.16
CA GLU A 35 -4.61 -7.64 13.17
C GLU A 35 -3.96 -8.52 12.10
N PHE A 36 -2.68 -8.33 11.81
CA PHE A 36 -1.95 -9.07 10.78
C PHE A 36 -1.21 -10.27 11.35
N ILE A 37 -0.50 -10.08 12.46
CA ILE A 37 0.26 -11.10 13.18
C ILE A 37 -0.62 -11.73 14.27
N GLY A 38 -0.76 -13.04 14.20
CA GLY A 38 -1.49 -13.82 15.19
C GLY A 38 -0.76 -13.90 16.53
N PRO A 39 -1.45 -14.38 17.58
CA PRO A 39 -0.84 -14.64 18.89
C PRO A 39 0.26 -15.71 18.86
N ASP A 40 0.34 -16.49 17.77
CA ASP A 40 1.41 -17.45 17.48
C ASP A 40 2.65 -16.81 16.81
N GLY A 41 2.62 -15.49 16.58
CA GLY A 41 3.70 -14.75 15.93
C GLY A 41 3.75 -14.92 14.41
N ARG A 42 2.71 -15.50 13.78
CA ARG A 42 2.66 -15.73 12.34
C ARG A 42 1.63 -14.83 11.66
N PRO A 43 1.82 -14.45 10.39
CA PRO A 43 0.78 -13.81 9.60
C PRO A 43 -0.50 -14.66 9.57
N ARG A 44 -1.66 -14.02 9.72
CA ARG A 44 -2.96 -14.71 9.65
C ARG A 44 -3.34 -15.00 8.19
N ASP A 45 -3.83 -16.22 7.94
CA ASP A 45 -4.11 -16.71 6.57
C ASP A 45 -5.07 -15.84 5.76
N TYR A 46 -6.07 -15.22 6.38
CA TYR A 46 -7.03 -14.38 5.66
C TYR A 46 -6.38 -13.13 5.04
N TRP A 47 -5.30 -12.62 5.64
CA TRP A 47 -4.51 -11.53 5.06
C TRP A 47 -3.60 -12.02 3.93
N LEU A 48 -3.05 -13.22 4.04
CA LEU A 48 -2.13 -13.78 3.04
C LEU A 48 -2.76 -13.83 1.65
N ARG A 49 -4.03 -14.24 1.54
CA ARG A 49 -4.74 -14.27 0.25
C ARG A 49 -4.83 -12.89 -0.39
N TYR A 50 -5.18 -11.87 0.41
CA TYR A 50 -5.29 -10.50 -0.06
C TYR A 50 -3.92 -9.94 -0.47
N LEU A 51 -2.91 -10.08 0.40
CA LEU A 51 -1.58 -9.52 0.16
C LEU A 51 -0.88 -10.19 -1.02
N ASN A 52 -1.02 -11.52 -1.20
CA ASN A 52 -0.53 -12.19 -2.40
C ASN A 52 -1.15 -11.60 -3.67
N SER A 53 -2.48 -11.43 -3.68
CA SER A 53 -3.20 -10.83 -4.81
C SER A 53 -2.78 -9.38 -5.07
N LEU A 54 -2.45 -8.63 -4.01
CA LEU A 54 -1.96 -7.27 -4.09
C LEU A 54 -0.55 -7.23 -4.69
N THR A 55 0.35 -8.12 -4.25
CA THR A 55 1.73 -8.19 -4.75
C THR A 55 1.85 -8.73 -6.17
N ASP A 56 0.80 -9.35 -6.70
CA ASP A 56 0.73 -9.78 -8.10
C ASP A 56 0.27 -8.67 -9.05
N LEU A 57 -0.15 -7.51 -8.53
CA LEU A 57 -0.47 -6.35 -9.35
C LEU A 57 0.79 -5.62 -9.79
N GLY A 58 0.89 -5.35 -11.08
CA GLY A 58 1.89 -4.42 -11.61
C GLY A 58 1.57 -2.97 -11.21
N ALA A 59 2.58 -2.10 -11.29
CA ALA A 59 2.46 -0.68 -10.95
C ALA A 59 1.31 0.02 -11.70
N ASP A 60 1.12 -0.31 -12.98
CA ASP A 60 0.05 0.26 -13.81
C ASP A 60 -1.35 -0.15 -13.35
N ASP A 61 -1.52 -1.40 -12.90
CA ASP A 61 -2.79 -1.90 -12.40
C ASP A 61 -3.14 -1.29 -11.04
N ILE A 62 -2.13 -1.05 -10.20
CA ILE A 62 -2.29 -0.33 -8.94
C ILE A 62 -2.76 1.10 -9.23
N GLY A 63 -2.08 1.83 -10.12
CA GLY A 63 -2.46 3.21 -10.48
C GLY A 63 -3.87 3.31 -11.04
N ARG A 64 -4.27 2.38 -11.93
CA ARG A 64 -5.62 2.36 -12.52
C ARG A 64 -6.71 2.11 -11.47
N ARG A 65 -6.43 1.26 -10.48
CA ARG A 65 -7.35 0.98 -9.36
C ARG A 65 -7.50 2.18 -8.44
N PHE A 66 -6.41 2.90 -8.13
CA PHE A 66 -6.49 4.14 -7.36
C PHE A 66 -7.30 5.21 -8.07
N ALA A 67 -7.06 5.47 -9.35
CA ALA A 67 -7.84 6.44 -10.12
C ALA A 67 -9.34 6.08 -10.17
N THR A 68 -9.67 4.79 -10.21
CA THR A 68 -11.06 4.31 -10.14
C THR A 68 -11.67 4.56 -8.77
N ALA A 69 -10.92 4.30 -7.69
CA ALA A 69 -11.36 4.55 -6.32
C ALA A 69 -11.57 6.05 -6.07
N ASP A 70 -10.69 6.92 -6.57
CA ASP A 70 -10.81 8.38 -6.44
C ASP A 70 -12.09 8.89 -7.07
N ARG A 71 -12.40 8.46 -8.30
CA ARG A 71 -13.66 8.77 -8.95
C ARG A 71 -14.85 8.27 -8.14
N HIS A 72 -14.78 7.06 -7.60
CA HIS A 72 -15.85 6.51 -6.77
C HIS A 72 -16.09 7.31 -5.49
N ILE A 73 -15.03 7.76 -4.82
CA ILE A 73 -15.12 8.64 -3.65
C ILE A 73 -15.74 9.99 -4.02
N HIS A 74 -15.32 10.57 -5.15
CA HIS A 74 -15.88 11.82 -5.64
C HIS A 74 -17.38 11.69 -5.95
N ASP A 75 -17.78 10.64 -6.66
CA ASP A 75 -19.16 10.43 -7.10
C ASP A 75 -20.09 10.02 -5.96
N SER A 76 -19.58 9.37 -4.92
CA SER A 76 -20.38 8.96 -3.74
C SER A 76 -20.63 10.07 -2.74
N GLY A 77 -19.97 11.23 -2.87
CA GLY A 77 -20.14 12.36 -1.95
C GLY A 77 -19.66 12.08 -0.52
N VAL A 78 -18.83 11.05 -0.31
CA VAL A 78 -18.33 10.67 1.01
C VAL A 78 -17.35 11.73 1.52
N SER A 79 -17.79 12.54 2.48
CA SER A 79 -16.93 13.47 3.21
C SER A 79 -16.38 12.80 4.48
N TYR A 80 -15.05 12.74 4.60
CA TYR A 80 -14.40 12.31 5.85
C TYR A 80 -14.30 13.52 6.77
N ARG A 81 -15.03 13.53 7.87
CA ARG A 81 -14.84 14.49 8.96
C ARG A 81 -13.92 13.87 10.01
N SER A 82 -12.71 14.39 10.12
CA SER A 82 -11.81 14.04 11.22
C SER A 82 -12.35 14.67 12.51
N TYR A 83 -12.66 13.86 13.52
CA TYR A 83 -13.08 14.37 14.83
C TYR A 83 -11.91 15.10 15.50
N GLY A 84 -11.94 16.44 15.47
CA GLY A 84 -10.95 17.32 16.09
C GLY A 84 -10.59 18.57 15.28
N ASP A 85 -10.92 18.62 13.99
CA ASP A 85 -10.72 19.81 13.13
C ASP A 85 -12.09 20.30 12.66
N THR A 86 -12.46 21.54 12.97
CA THR A 86 -13.72 22.19 12.51
C THR A 86 -13.69 22.50 11.01
N ARG A 87 -12.82 21.84 10.24
CA ARG A 87 -12.71 21.97 8.80
C ARG A 87 -13.14 20.67 8.15
N GLU A 88 -14.31 20.73 7.53
CA GLU A 88 -14.73 19.75 6.55
C GLU A 88 -13.74 19.78 5.39
N ARG A 89 -13.04 18.67 5.14
CA ARG A 89 -12.09 18.52 4.04
C ARG A 89 -12.41 17.24 3.28
N THR A 90 -12.53 17.35 1.96
CA THR A 90 -12.78 16.19 1.10
C THR A 90 -11.50 15.37 0.92
N LEU A 91 -11.63 14.04 0.94
CA LEU A 91 -10.49 13.11 0.78
C LEU A 91 -9.67 13.36 -0.50
N ALA A 92 -10.32 13.77 -1.59
CA ALA A 92 -9.64 14.15 -2.83
C ALA A 92 -8.61 15.30 -2.65
N SER A 93 -8.80 16.18 -1.67
CA SER A 93 -7.88 17.30 -1.39
C SER A 93 -6.60 16.88 -0.68
N LEU A 94 -6.54 15.67 -0.09
CA LEU A 94 -5.35 15.15 0.58
C LEU A 94 -4.46 14.31 -0.34
N ALA A 95 -5.02 13.70 -1.38
CA ALA A 95 -4.31 12.79 -2.28
C ALA A 95 -3.29 13.49 -3.20
N PHE A 96 -3.40 14.82 -3.40
CA PHE A 96 -2.59 15.55 -4.38
C PHE A 96 -2.08 16.93 -3.91
N ALA A 97 -2.01 17.19 -2.60
CA ALA A 97 -1.42 18.44 -2.12
C ALA A 97 0.10 18.46 -2.42
N PRO A 98 0.61 19.38 -3.26
CA PRO A 98 2.05 19.53 -3.44
C PRO A 98 2.66 19.99 -2.11
N ALA A 99 3.63 19.22 -1.62
CA ALA A 99 4.46 19.63 -0.49
C ALA A 99 5.36 20.79 -0.95
N ASP A 100 4.87 22.02 -0.82
CA ASP A 100 5.61 23.23 -0.42
C ASP A 100 4.87 24.52 -0.84
N ARG A 101 4.53 25.35 0.15
CA ARG A 101 4.99 26.75 0.19
C ARG A 101 4.96 27.24 1.63
N SER A 102 6.15 27.32 2.21
CA SER A 102 6.46 28.24 3.31
C SER A 102 6.70 29.62 2.71
N GLU A 103 5.95 30.63 3.16
CA GLU A 103 6.41 32.02 3.37
C GLU A 103 5.72 32.56 4.63
#